data_AF-A0A925URU9-F1
#
_entry.id   AF-A0A925URU9-F1
#
_cell.length_a   1.000
_cell.length_b   1.000
_cell.length_c   1.000
_cell.angle_alpha   90.00
_cell.angle_beta   90.00
_cell.angle_gamma   90.00
#
_symmetry.space_group_name_H-M   'P 1'
#
loop_
_entity.id
_entity.type
_entity.pdbx_description
1 polymer ?
#
loop_
_entity_poly.entity_id
_entity_poly.type
_entity_poly.pdbx_seq_one_letter_code
_entity_poly.pdbx_strand_id
1 'polypeptide(L)'
;MFIIYCAYKEKERIVYVIMGDIIKKKYKIISRGYIENRSISIFYKMSLLYAMGLVEKGRYNIFTVLNEEIEVVDIVYEQEIIEALKAYGNISIEEFINM
;
A
#
# COMPACT_ATOMS: atom_id res chain seq x y z
N MET A 1 10.86 -5.68 -28.54
CA MET A 1 11.85 -5.18 -27.57
C MET A 1 11.45 -3.82 -26.97
N PHE A 2 11.01 -2.85 -27.77
CA PHE A 2 10.61 -1.50 -27.30
C PHE A 2 9.41 -1.49 -26.33
N ILE A 3 8.36 -2.27 -26.63
CA ILE A 3 7.13 -2.33 -25.82
C ILE A 3 7.40 -2.85 -24.39
N ILE A 4 8.25 -3.86 -24.25
CA ILE A 4 8.63 -4.43 -22.95
C ILE A 4 9.43 -3.42 -22.14
N TYR A 5 10.37 -2.72 -22.78
CA TYR A 5 11.15 -1.65 -22.13
C TYR A 5 10.26 -0.48 -21.69
N CYS A 6 9.31 -0.05 -22.52
CA CYS A 6 8.34 0.98 -22.16
C CYS A 6 7.48 0.54 -20.97
N ALA A 7 6.94 -0.69 -21.00
CA ALA A 7 6.13 -1.23 -19.90
C ALA A 7 6.93 -1.35 -18.58
N TYR A 8 8.22 -1.70 -18.66
CA TYR A 8 9.09 -1.74 -17.49
C TYR A 8 9.37 -0.35 -16.92
N LYS A 9 9.67 0.62 -17.79
CA LYS A 9 9.92 2.02 -17.42
C LYS A 9 8.67 2.71 -16.88
N GLU A 10 7.49 2.30 -17.34
CA GLU A 10 6.21 2.80 -16.86
C GLU A 10 5.92 2.33 -15.42
N LYS A 11 6.25 1.07 -15.10
CA LYS A 11 6.22 0.57 -13.71
C LYS A 11 7.15 1.36 -12.80
N GLU A 12 8.39 1.64 -13.23
CA GLU A 12 9.31 2.47 -12.45
C GLU A 12 8.75 3.87 -12.21
N ARG A 13 8.19 4.51 -13.25
CA ARG A 13 7.57 5.85 -13.13
C ARG A 13 6.40 5.86 -12.14
N ILE A 14 5.57 4.82 -12.13
CA ILE A 14 4.47 4.67 -11.17
C ILE A 14 5.02 4.59 -9.74
N VAL A 15 6.09 3.83 -9.50
CA VAL A 15 6.78 3.77 -8.20
C VAL A 15 7.31 5.14 -7.76
N TYR A 16 7.92 5.91 -8.67
CA TYR A 16 8.39 7.27 -8.37
C TYR A 16 7.25 8.24 -8.01
N VAL A 17 6.09 8.12 -8.68
CA VAL A 17 4.91 8.94 -8.37
C VAL A 17 4.39 8.60 -6.97
N ILE A 18 4.28 7.32 -6.64
CA ILE A 18 3.86 6.83 -5.32
C ILE A 18 4.82 7.32 -4.23
N MET A 19 6.14 7.23 -4.46
CA MET A 19 7.16 7.77 -3.54
C MET A 19 7.05 9.29 -3.34
N GLY A 20 6.79 10.05 -4.41
CA GLY A 20 6.58 11.48 -4.33
C GLY A 20 5.38 11.86 -3.44
N ASP A 21 4.31 11.06 -3.49
CA ASP A 21 3.13 11.28 -2.65
C ASP A 21 3.40 10.92 -1.17
N ILE A 22 4.16 9.85 -0.91
CA ILE A 22 4.60 9.48 0.45
C ILE A 22 5.44 10.61 1.08
N ILE A 23 6.38 11.18 0.32
CA ILE A 23 7.21 12.30 0.79
C ILE A 23 6.35 13.51 1.17
N LYS A 24 5.33 13.83 0.36
CA LYS A 24 4.40 14.92 0.65
C LYS A 24 3.59 14.65 1.92
N LYS A 25 3.10 13.43 2.16
CA LYS A 25 2.41 13.05 3.41
C LYS A 25 3.32 13.25 4.62
N LYS A 26 4.57 12.80 4.54
CA LYS A 26 5.56 12.97 5.62
C LYS A 26 5.76 14.44 5.97
N TYR A 27 5.94 15.30 4.96
CA TYR A 27 6.07 16.74 5.17
C TYR A 27 4.79 17.34 5.79
N LYS A 28 3.61 16.87 5.40
CA LYS A 28 2.32 17.33 5.93
C LYS A 28 2.15 16.98 7.41
N ILE A 29 2.53 15.77 7.82
CA ILE A 29 2.54 15.36 9.24
C ILE A 29 3.50 16.24 10.04
N ILE A 30 4.74 16.41 9.57
CA ILE A 30 5.76 17.20 10.28
C ILE A 30 5.32 18.67 10.42
N SER A 31 4.73 19.25 9.37
CA SER A 31 4.30 20.66 9.38
C SER A 31 3.02 20.91 10.18
N ARG A 32 2.09 19.96 10.25
CA ARG A 32 0.80 20.13 10.95
C ARG A 32 0.74 19.50 12.34
N GLY A 33 1.66 18.57 12.63
CA GLY A 33 1.65 17.73 13.83
C GLY A 33 0.66 16.55 13.76
N TYR A 34 -0.14 16.44 12.69
CA TYR A 34 -1.11 15.35 12.51
C TYR A 34 -1.42 15.10 11.02
N ILE A 35 -2.00 13.92 10.75
CA ILE A 35 -2.66 13.56 9.50
C ILE A 35 -3.93 12.76 9.82
N GLU A 36 -4.97 12.94 9.02
CA GLU A 36 -6.15 12.10 9.14
C GLU A 36 -5.85 10.68 8.65
N ASN A 37 -6.43 9.69 9.33
CA ASN A 37 -6.34 8.30 8.91
C ASN A 37 -7.56 7.94 8.05
N ARG A 38 -7.34 7.11 7.02
CA ARG A 38 -8.40 6.39 6.32
C ARG A 38 -8.32 4.92 6.70
N SER A 39 -9.34 4.42 7.39
CA SER A 39 -9.48 3.00 7.70
C SER A 39 -10.29 2.31 6.60
N ILE A 40 -9.81 1.18 6.09
CA ILE A 40 -10.47 0.37 5.05
C ILE A 40 -10.42 -1.09 5.48
N SER A 41 -11.55 -1.79 5.42
CA SER A 41 -11.57 -3.25 5.58
C SER A 41 -11.26 -3.93 4.25
N ILE A 42 -10.29 -4.85 4.22
CA ILE A 42 -9.81 -5.52 3.01
C ILE A 42 -9.83 -7.04 3.20
N PHE A 43 -10.24 -7.77 2.17
CA PHE A 43 -10.26 -9.22 2.19
C PHE A 43 -8.83 -9.78 2.09
N TYR A 44 -8.47 -10.73 2.94
CA TYR A 44 -7.10 -11.26 3.07
C TYR A 44 -6.54 -11.91 1.79
N LYS A 45 -7.38 -12.39 0.87
CA LYS A 45 -6.94 -12.91 -0.44
C LYS A 45 -6.59 -11.83 -1.47
N MET A 46 -6.76 -10.55 -1.15
CA MET A 46 -6.35 -9.46 -2.04
C MET A 46 -4.82 -9.36 -2.10
N SER A 47 -4.30 -8.76 -3.18
CA SER A 47 -2.85 -8.56 -3.35
C SER A 47 -2.37 -7.26 -2.70
N LEU A 48 -1.08 -7.21 -2.35
CA LEU A 48 -0.45 -5.99 -1.84
C LEU A 48 -0.57 -4.81 -2.83
N LEU A 49 -0.46 -5.06 -4.15
CA LEU A 49 -0.64 -4.04 -5.16
C LEU A 49 -2.08 -3.50 -5.20
N TYR A 50 -3.07 -4.36 -4.95
CA TYR A 50 -4.46 -3.95 -4.81
C TYR A 50 -4.64 -3.04 -3.60
N ALA A 51 -4.12 -3.44 -2.43
CA ALA A 51 -4.14 -2.60 -1.22
C ALA A 51 -3.46 -1.24 -1.46
N MET A 52 -2.31 -1.25 -2.16
CA MET A 52 -1.57 -0.05 -2.50
C MET A 52 -2.34 0.88 -3.45
N GLY A 53 -3.19 0.32 -4.33
CA GLY A 53 -4.11 1.09 -5.18
C GLY A 53 -5.21 1.83 -4.39
N LEU A 54 -5.49 1.43 -3.15
CA LEU A 54 -6.48 2.08 -2.27
C LEU A 54 -5.89 3.22 -1.42
N VAL A 55 -4.56 3.40 -1.45
CA VAL A 55 -3.87 4.42 -0.65
C VAL A 55 -4.17 5.83 -1.17
N GLU A 56 -4.64 6.70 -0.28
CA GLU A 56 -4.98 8.08 -0.62
C GLU A 56 -3.82 9.02 -0.32
N LYS A 57 -3.45 9.90 -1.24
CA LYS A 57 -2.33 10.86 -1.07
C LYS A 57 -2.46 11.79 0.14
N GLY A 58 -3.68 12.03 0.64
CA GLY A 58 -3.96 13.05 1.65
C GLY A 58 -4.07 12.54 3.09
N ARG A 59 -4.18 11.22 3.27
CA ARG A 59 -4.49 10.54 4.53
C ARG A 59 -3.51 9.38 4.76
N TYR A 60 -3.33 8.96 6.00
CA TYR A 60 -2.59 7.74 6.28
C TYR A 60 -3.55 6.54 6.25
N ASN A 61 -3.25 5.53 5.44
CA ASN A 61 -4.14 4.39 5.28
C ASN A 61 -3.86 3.30 6.33
N ILE A 62 -4.93 2.75 6.90
CA ILE A 62 -4.93 1.60 7.80
C ILE A 62 -5.87 0.56 7.20
N PHE A 63 -5.39 -0.67 7.06
CA PHE A 63 -6.14 -1.76 6.45
C PHE A 63 -6.52 -2.79 7.51
N THR A 64 -7.80 -2.90 7.83
CA THR A 64 -8.33 -3.98 8.66
C THR A 64 -8.53 -5.21 7.78
N VAL A 65 -7.75 -6.27 7.99
CA VAL A 65 -7.79 -7.47 7.16
C VAL A 65 -8.88 -8.41 7.66
N LEU A 66 -9.74 -8.87 6.74
CA LEU A 66 -10.88 -9.74 7.04
C LEU A 66 -10.75 -11.11 6.34
N ASN A 67 -11.15 -12.18 7.03
CA ASN A 67 -11.29 -13.54 6.47
C ASN A 67 -12.66 -13.77 5.79
N GLU A 68 -12.95 -15.01 5.36
CA GLU A 68 -14.26 -15.39 4.79
C GLU A 68 -15.43 -15.16 5.74
N GLU A 69 -15.20 -15.30 7.04
CA GLU A 69 -16.17 -15.12 8.11
C GLU A 69 -16.39 -13.65 8.50
N ILE A 70 -15.72 -12.70 7.81
CA ILE A 70 -15.75 -11.24 8.10
C ILE A 70 -15.20 -10.94 9.51
N GLU A 71 -14.33 -11.81 10.02
CA GLU A 71 -13.59 -11.60 11.26
C GLU A 71 -12.29 -10.87 10.96
N VAL A 72 -11.88 -10.00 11.89
CA VAL A 72 -10.60 -9.29 11.79
C VAL A 72 -9.48 -10.28 12.09
N VAL A 73 -8.63 -10.53 11.09
CA VAL A 73 -7.45 -11.39 11.26
C VAL A 73 -6.18 -10.58 11.50
N ASP A 74 -6.11 -9.35 10.99
CA ASP A 74 -4.95 -8.47 11.21
C ASP A 74 -5.27 -6.99 10.91
N ILE A 75 -4.33 -6.10 11.24
CA ILE A 75 -4.31 -4.68 10.84
C ILE A 75 -2.98 -4.38 10.17
N VAL A 76 -3.03 -4.04 8.88
CA VAL A 76 -1.86 -3.68 8.08
C VAL A 76 -1.80 -2.17 7.85
N TYR A 77 -0.69 -1.55 8.17
CA TYR A 77 -0.44 -0.13 7.96
C TYR A 77 0.08 0.16 6.54
N GLU A 78 -0.18 1.37 6.05
CA GLU A 78 0.31 1.83 4.73
C GLU A 78 1.81 1.57 4.51
N GLN A 79 2.62 1.80 5.54
CA GLN A 79 4.07 1.63 5.45
C GLN A 79 4.47 0.16 5.25
N GLU A 80 3.77 -0.76 5.91
CA GLU A 80 4.03 -2.20 5.82
C GLU A 80 3.76 -2.71 4.40
N ILE A 81 2.69 -2.24 3.74
CA ILE A 81 2.42 -2.57 2.33
C ILE A 81 3.56 -2.08 1.43
N ILE A 82 4.06 -0.86 1.65
CA ILE A 82 5.15 -0.28 0.86
C ILE A 82 6.44 -1.08 1.05
N GLU A 83 6.74 -1.50 2.27
CA GLU A 83 7.93 -2.28 2.60
C GLU A 83 7.82 -3.72 2.07
N ALA A 84 6.67 -4.36 2.24
CA ALA A 84 6.39 -5.69 1.74
C ALA A 84 6.45 -5.75 0.20
N LEU A 85 5.91 -4.74 -0.51
CA LEU A 85 6.03 -4.65 -1.96
C LEU A 85 7.49 -4.53 -2.44
N LYS A 86 8.36 -3.88 -1.65
CA LYS A 86 9.79 -3.77 -1.97
C LYS A 86 10.54 -5.07 -1.68
N ALA A 87 10.22 -5.74 -0.58
CA ALA A 87 10.92 -6.94 -0.13
C ALA A 87 10.46 -8.21 -0.87
N TYR A 88 9.16 -8.37 -1.08
CA TYR A 88 8.53 -9.62 -1.54
C TYR A 88 7.81 -9.48 -2.88
N GLY A 89 7.64 -8.26 -3.39
CA GLY A 89 6.85 -8.01 -4.59
C GLY A 89 5.35 -8.14 -4.34
N ASN A 90 4.57 -8.44 -5.38
CA ASN A 90 3.11 -8.49 -5.29
C ASN A 90 2.60 -9.86 -4.84
N ILE A 91 2.70 -10.15 -3.54
CA ILE A 91 2.07 -11.32 -2.89
C ILE A 91 0.65 -10.99 -2.40
N SER A 92 -0.09 -12.00 -1.95
CA SER A 92 -1.37 -11.80 -1.25
C SER A 92 -1.17 -11.22 0.15
N ILE A 93 -2.21 -10.57 0.69
CA ILE A 93 -2.22 -10.09 2.07
C ILE A 93 -2.17 -11.29 3.04
N GLU A 94 -2.84 -12.39 2.71
CA GLU A 94 -2.76 -13.66 3.43
C GLU A 94 -1.33 -14.17 3.56
N GLU A 95 -0.58 -14.23 2.47
CA GLU A 95 0.83 -14.64 2.51
C GLU A 95 1.66 -13.66 3.33
N PHE A 96 1.37 -12.36 3.24
CA PHE A 96 2.11 -11.33 3.96
C PHE A 96 1.91 -11.41 5.49
N ILE A 97 0.68 -11.55 5.97
CA ILE A 97 0.38 -11.58 7.43
C ILE A 97 0.80 -12.88 8.12
N ASN A 98 1.07 -13.94 7.34
CA ASN A 98 1.52 -15.24 7.86
C ASN A 98 3.05 -15.44 7.82
N MET A 99 3.81 -14.41 7.43
CA MET A 99 5.30 -14.41 7.45
C MET A 99 5.85 -14.08 8.83
#